data_AF-A0AAN4YYT5-F1
#
_entry.id   AF-A0AAN4YYT5-F1
#
_cell.length_a   1.000
_cell.length_b   1.000
_cell.length_c   1.000
_cell.angle_alpha   90.00
_cell.angle_beta   90.00
_cell.angle_gamma   90.00
#
_symmetry.space_group_name_H-M   'P 1'
#
loop_
_entity.id
_entity.type
_entity.pdbx_description
1 polymer ?
#
loop_
_entity_poly.entity_id
_entity_poly.type
_entity_poly.pdbx_seq_one_letter_code
_entity_poly.pdbx_strand_id
1 'polypeptide(L)'
;MAISLEDYFKNPYLETLASLYNALNAMDLSLLPKLSLLERQILQASNCKDMFIEKFEQMIRQRIESEGESSDSDSPASPRKPAAKYTLPRDTHEFESKIVYNDIPIPVKVPTVIWPEVVGDFSLIKLIQTFSGPHSTSPQPFPIHPHLTTSGPYTHPIIILVNAMLTQKRVVFLGHNRPSGEVAEAVLAACALASGGILRGFTRHAFPYTDLTKIDDLLKVPGFIAGVTNPTFANHPEWWDVLCDLPTGRIKISSHVEPAPITEGLLYFQQQAALNHLHASNLNSDPTGDNLFMEDVQRSITNRHGENAIRAKWRAYILKFARVASAFEETVYGASNLYIIGPNEELSPESPSGVQADPLDPTTLRGHGHVWPDEISKQRELMASVSRIEGWRTTRSMGLFHPDQTVREATVDLLERISKHPAGQHFWNQLNRFAKLAFFRVKRERDASQSPISGPEMGFGAPQSLVGVAMGDGLR
;
A
#
# COMPACT_ATOMS: atom_id res chain seq x y z
N MET A 1 28.36 -3.63 -8.19
CA MET A 1 28.49 -2.22 -7.70
C MET A 1 29.90 -1.87 -7.27
N ALA A 2 30.58 -2.64 -6.40
CA ALA A 2 31.95 -2.31 -5.98
C ALA A 2 32.96 -2.22 -7.15
N ILE A 3 32.96 -3.22 -8.04
CA ILE A 3 33.85 -3.27 -9.22
C ILE A 3 33.64 -2.05 -10.14
N SER A 4 32.38 -1.70 -10.42
CA SER A 4 32.04 -0.56 -11.26
C SER A 4 32.31 0.79 -10.60
N LEU A 5 32.22 0.88 -9.27
CA LEU A 5 32.58 2.07 -8.50
C LEU A 5 34.10 2.30 -8.50
N GLU A 6 34.89 1.24 -8.30
CA GLU A 6 36.35 1.33 -8.41
C GLU A 6 36.78 1.76 -9.82
N ASP A 7 36.13 1.23 -10.84
CA ASP A 7 36.38 1.59 -12.24
C ASP A 7 36.02 3.06 -12.51
N TYR A 8 34.89 3.54 -11.97
CA TYR A 8 34.50 4.94 -12.03
C TYR A 8 35.45 5.86 -11.27
N PHE A 9 35.94 5.47 -10.09
CA PHE A 9 36.92 6.27 -9.35
C PHE A 9 38.29 6.33 -10.04
N LYS A 10 38.67 5.29 -10.77
CA LYS A 10 39.88 5.30 -11.62
C LYS A 10 39.66 6.14 -12.87
N ASN A 11 38.49 6.04 -13.48
CA ASN A 11 38.13 6.64 -14.76
C ASN A 11 36.72 7.29 -14.69
N PRO A 12 36.59 8.52 -14.17
CA PRO A 12 35.30 9.18 -13.98
C PRO A 12 34.74 9.77 -15.28
N TYR A 13 34.70 8.95 -16.33
CA TYR A 13 34.17 9.29 -17.65
C TYR A 13 32.74 8.75 -17.81
N LEU A 14 31.95 9.44 -18.65
CA LEU A 14 30.58 9.03 -18.99
C LEU A 14 30.53 7.62 -19.61
N GLU A 15 31.59 7.23 -20.33
CA GLU A 15 31.73 5.93 -20.99
C GLU A 15 31.72 4.77 -19.99
N THR A 16 32.38 4.92 -18.83
CA THR A 16 32.38 3.92 -17.75
C THR A 16 30.96 3.69 -17.22
N LEU A 17 30.20 4.78 -17.04
CA LEU A 17 28.79 4.70 -16.63
C LEU A 17 27.89 4.10 -17.72
N ALA A 18 28.15 4.42 -18.99
CA ALA A 18 27.42 3.87 -20.12
C ALA A 18 27.67 2.35 -20.27
N SER A 19 28.92 1.91 -20.09
CA SER A 19 29.28 0.49 -20.07
C SER A 19 28.54 -0.25 -18.95
N LEU A 20 28.52 0.32 -17.75
CA LEU A 20 27.75 -0.23 -16.63
C LEU A 20 26.25 -0.31 -16.95
N TYR A 21 25.67 0.76 -17.47
CA TYR A 21 24.26 0.80 -17.85
C TYR A 21 23.94 -0.27 -18.90
N ASN A 22 24.76 -0.41 -19.93
CA ASN A 22 24.57 -1.42 -20.98
C ASN A 22 24.71 -2.84 -20.42
N ALA A 23 25.71 -3.09 -19.57
CA ALA A 23 25.90 -4.39 -18.92
C ALA A 23 24.70 -4.77 -18.04
N LEU A 24 24.17 -3.83 -17.25
CA LEU A 24 22.98 -4.06 -16.41
C LEU A 24 21.74 -4.38 -17.25
N ASN A 25 21.53 -3.67 -18.37
CA ASN A 25 20.37 -3.89 -19.24
C ASN A 25 20.51 -5.10 -20.17
N ALA A 26 21.73 -5.60 -20.39
CA ALA A 26 21.99 -6.81 -21.15
C ALA A 26 21.77 -8.10 -20.34
N MET A 27 21.35 -8.00 -19.08
CA MET A 27 21.03 -9.15 -18.23
C MET A 27 19.89 -9.98 -18.86
N ASP A 28 20.12 -11.28 -19.04
CA ASP A 28 19.10 -12.19 -19.54
C ASP A 28 18.06 -12.49 -18.46
N LEU A 29 16.83 -12.04 -18.70
CA LEU A 29 15.65 -12.28 -17.88
C LEU A 29 14.55 -13.02 -18.66
N SER A 30 14.89 -13.60 -19.81
CA SER A 30 13.91 -14.22 -20.71
C SER A 30 13.14 -15.39 -20.09
N LEU A 31 13.76 -16.10 -19.15
CA LEU A 31 13.16 -17.24 -18.43
C LEU A 31 12.40 -16.85 -17.17
N LEU A 32 12.33 -15.54 -16.84
CA LEU A 32 11.61 -15.06 -15.67
C LEU A 32 10.09 -15.09 -15.93
N PRO A 33 9.30 -15.84 -15.15
CA PRO A 33 7.85 -15.94 -15.38
C PRO A 33 7.11 -14.66 -15.00
N LYS A 34 6.10 -14.31 -15.80
CA LYS A 34 5.21 -13.18 -15.50
C LYS A 34 4.07 -13.62 -14.60
N LEU A 35 4.22 -13.37 -13.30
CA LEU A 35 3.20 -13.71 -12.29
C LEU A 35 2.07 -12.67 -12.24
N SER A 36 0.83 -13.14 -12.07
CA SER A 36 -0.35 -12.31 -11.78
C SER A 36 -0.27 -11.67 -10.40
N LEU A 37 -1.15 -10.70 -10.10
CA LEU A 37 -1.17 -10.04 -8.78
C LEU A 37 -1.41 -11.04 -7.64
N LEU A 38 -2.34 -11.98 -7.83
CA LEU A 38 -2.68 -12.98 -6.81
C LEU A 38 -1.54 -14.00 -6.65
N GLU A 39 -0.94 -14.45 -7.75
CA GLU A 39 0.23 -15.35 -7.72
C GLU A 39 1.40 -14.72 -6.98
N ARG A 40 1.68 -13.43 -7.21
CA ARG A 40 2.70 -12.68 -6.46
C ARG A 40 2.39 -12.63 -4.97
N GLN A 41 1.12 -12.48 -4.59
CA GLN A 41 0.70 -12.48 -3.18
C GLN A 41 0.90 -13.85 -2.54
N ILE A 42 0.51 -14.92 -3.24
CA ILE A 42 0.68 -16.30 -2.77
C ILE A 42 2.16 -16.63 -2.62
N LEU A 43 2.98 -16.32 -3.64
CA LEU A 43 4.41 -16.60 -3.61
C LEU A 43 5.10 -15.83 -2.47
N GLN A 44 4.77 -14.55 -2.26
CA GLN A 44 5.33 -13.77 -1.15
C GLN A 44 4.93 -14.31 0.24
N ALA A 45 3.72 -14.84 0.38
CA ALA A 45 3.22 -15.39 1.65
C ALA A 45 3.72 -16.82 1.93
N SER A 46 4.23 -17.50 0.89
CA SER A 46 4.71 -18.87 0.98
C SER A 46 6.19 -18.92 1.37
N ASN A 47 6.57 -19.98 2.08
CA ASN A 47 7.98 -20.35 2.27
C ASN A 47 8.36 -21.59 1.44
N CYS A 48 7.43 -22.14 0.66
CA CYS A 48 7.66 -23.29 -0.21
C CYS A 48 8.49 -22.84 -1.42
N LYS A 49 9.71 -23.34 -1.53
CA LYS A 49 10.71 -22.94 -2.53
C LYS A 49 10.36 -23.34 -3.97
N ASP A 50 9.46 -24.30 -4.12
CA ASP A 50 8.99 -24.86 -5.39
C ASP A 50 7.62 -24.32 -5.81
N MET A 51 7.09 -23.31 -5.09
CA MET A 51 5.80 -22.70 -5.42
C MET A 51 5.84 -22.07 -6.82
N PHE A 52 4.90 -22.45 -7.70
CA PHE A 52 4.82 -22.02 -9.09
C PHE A 52 6.01 -22.45 -9.98
N ILE A 53 6.70 -23.54 -9.65
CA ILE A 53 7.81 -24.06 -10.46
C ILE A 53 7.39 -24.42 -11.89
N GLU A 54 6.14 -24.85 -12.08
CA GLU A 54 5.56 -25.17 -13.38
C GLU A 54 5.56 -23.98 -14.36
N LYS A 55 5.57 -22.74 -13.85
CA LYS A 55 5.69 -21.55 -14.70
C LYS A 55 7.11 -21.38 -15.25
N PHE A 56 8.14 -21.75 -14.49
CA PHE A 56 9.51 -21.79 -15.01
C PHE A 56 9.66 -22.90 -16.06
N GLU A 57 9.02 -24.05 -15.87
CA GLU A 57 8.97 -25.11 -16.89
C GLU A 57 8.34 -24.62 -18.19
N GLN A 58 7.23 -23.88 -18.11
CA GLN A 58 6.58 -23.29 -19.29
C GLN A 58 7.50 -22.31 -20.03
N MET A 59 8.21 -21.44 -19.31
CA MET A 59 9.17 -20.51 -19.93
C MET A 59 10.30 -21.25 -20.65
N ILE A 60 10.83 -22.33 -20.04
CA ILE A 60 11.86 -23.17 -20.67
C ILE A 60 11.32 -23.86 -21.92
N ARG A 61 10.10 -24.41 -21.89
CA ARG A 61 9.46 -25.05 -23.06
C ARG A 61 9.29 -24.07 -24.21
N GLN A 62 8.73 -22.88 -23.94
CA GLN A 62 8.58 -21.82 -24.94
C GLN A 62 9.93 -21.40 -25.53
N ARG A 63 10.98 -21.36 -24.70
CA ARG A 63 12.32 -21.03 -25.18
C ARG A 63 12.88 -22.11 -26.11
N ILE A 64 12.75 -23.38 -25.74
CA ILE A 64 13.19 -24.51 -26.58
C ILE A 64 12.41 -24.53 -27.91
N GLU A 65 11.11 -24.29 -27.89
CA GLU A 65 10.29 -24.16 -29.10
C GLU A 65 10.78 -23.02 -30.01
N SER A 66 11.04 -21.84 -29.43
CA SER A 66 11.57 -20.68 -30.19
C SER A 66 12.97 -20.89 -30.78
N GLU A 67 13.80 -21.72 -30.13
CA GLU A 67 15.15 -22.02 -30.61
C GLU A 67 15.15 -23.19 -31.61
N GLY A 68 14.20 -24.13 -31.43
CA GLY A 68 14.00 -25.31 -32.28
C GLY A 68 13.47 -25.02 -33.67
N GLU A 69 12.95 -23.81 -33.91
CA GLU A 69 12.59 -23.34 -35.26
C GLU A 69 13.80 -22.80 -36.06
N SER A 70 15.01 -22.79 -35.49
CA SER A 70 16.24 -22.25 -36.14
C SER A 70 17.38 -23.25 -36.34
N SER A 71 17.13 -24.56 -36.26
CA SER A 71 18.16 -25.56 -36.59
C SER A 71 17.92 -26.17 -37.96
N ASP A 72 18.61 -25.61 -38.96
CA ASP A 72 18.85 -26.27 -40.24
C ASP A 72 19.42 -27.68 -40.02
N SER A 73 18.91 -28.60 -40.81
CA SER A 73 19.34 -29.99 -40.92
C SER A 73 20.79 -30.09 -41.43
N ASP A 74 21.74 -30.51 -40.60
CA ASP A 74 22.72 -31.58 -40.91
C ASP A 74 23.78 -31.69 -39.81
N SER A 75 23.68 -32.69 -38.93
CA SER A 75 24.83 -33.32 -38.25
C SER A 75 24.39 -34.53 -37.43
N PRO A 76 25.05 -35.69 -37.52
CA PRO A 76 24.66 -36.88 -36.79
C PRO A 76 24.94 -36.77 -35.28
N ALA A 77 24.00 -37.28 -34.49
CA ALA A 77 23.96 -37.16 -33.04
C ALA A 77 25.12 -37.90 -32.33
N SER A 78 25.84 -37.18 -31.46
CA SER A 78 26.83 -37.75 -30.53
C SER A 78 26.13 -38.33 -29.28
N PRO A 79 26.51 -39.53 -28.78
CA PRO A 79 25.79 -40.24 -27.71
C PRO A 79 26.20 -39.79 -26.31
N ARG A 80 26.42 -38.49 -26.09
CA ARG A 80 26.54 -37.92 -24.75
C ARG A 80 25.21 -37.27 -24.42
N LYS A 81 24.54 -37.73 -23.35
CA LYS A 81 23.32 -37.10 -22.82
C LYS A 81 23.57 -35.58 -22.80
N PRO A 82 22.85 -34.77 -23.60
CA PRO A 82 23.04 -33.33 -23.55
C PRO A 82 22.68 -32.89 -22.13
N ALA A 83 23.62 -32.24 -21.44
CA ALA A 83 23.28 -31.54 -20.22
C ALA A 83 22.10 -30.62 -20.53
N ALA A 84 21.04 -30.66 -19.71
CA ALA A 84 19.86 -29.84 -19.94
C ALA A 84 20.30 -28.38 -20.08
N LYS A 85 20.12 -27.82 -21.30
CA LYS A 85 20.54 -26.45 -21.66
C LYS A 85 19.98 -25.41 -20.68
N TYR A 86 18.83 -25.72 -20.08
CA TYR A 86 18.17 -24.94 -19.05
C TYR A 86 17.93 -25.80 -17.81
N THR A 87 18.24 -25.26 -16.64
CA THR A 87 18.01 -25.93 -15.35
C THR A 87 16.91 -25.20 -14.59
N LEU A 88 16.00 -25.95 -13.96
CA LEU A 88 14.97 -25.34 -13.12
C LEU A 88 15.57 -24.70 -11.87
N PRO A 89 15.05 -23.55 -11.43
CA PRO A 89 15.52 -22.91 -10.21
C PRO A 89 15.23 -23.80 -9.01
N ARG A 90 16.17 -23.81 -8.04
CA ARG A 90 15.97 -24.48 -6.74
C ARG A 90 15.04 -23.73 -5.81
N ASP A 91 14.87 -22.44 -6.06
CA ASP A 91 13.99 -21.54 -5.31
C ASP A 91 13.29 -20.61 -6.29
N THR A 92 11.97 -20.63 -6.34
CA THR A 92 11.17 -19.83 -7.26
C THR A 92 11.03 -18.37 -6.82
N HIS A 93 11.44 -18.02 -5.60
CA HIS A 93 11.43 -16.63 -5.11
C HIS A 93 12.55 -15.79 -5.72
N GLU A 94 13.63 -16.43 -6.16
CA GLU A 94 14.81 -15.79 -6.73
C GLU A 94 15.15 -16.41 -8.08
N PHE A 95 15.31 -15.58 -9.10
CA PHE A 95 15.80 -16.01 -10.40
C PHE A 95 17.30 -15.74 -10.51
N GLU A 96 18.08 -16.79 -10.76
CA GLU A 96 19.53 -16.67 -10.96
C GLU A 96 19.82 -16.21 -12.40
N SER A 97 20.36 -15.00 -12.53
CA SER A 97 20.87 -14.45 -13.79
C SER A 97 22.35 -14.07 -13.65
N LYS A 98 22.96 -13.60 -14.73
CA LYS A 98 24.37 -13.20 -14.78
C LYS A 98 24.49 -11.88 -15.52
N ILE A 99 25.30 -10.98 -14.96
CA ILE A 99 25.67 -9.71 -15.59
C ILE A 99 27.12 -9.84 -16.02
N VAL A 100 27.42 -9.60 -17.29
CA VAL A 100 28.80 -9.57 -17.78
C VAL A 100 29.27 -8.11 -17.78
N TYR A 101 30.24 -7.79 -16.93
CA TYR A 101 30.85 -6.45 -16.87
C TYR A 101 32.36 -6.59 -17.02
N ASN A 102 32.96 -5.92 -18.01
CA ASN A 102 34.39 -6.04 -18.36
C ASN A 102 34.84 -7.51 -18.48
N ASP A 103 34.09 -8.32 -19.24
CA ASP A 103 34.31 -9.77 -19.43
C ASP A 103 34.25 -10.64 -18.16
N ILE A 104 33.86 -10.07 -17.03
CA ILE A 104 33.67 -10.80 -15.77
C ILE A 104 32.17 -11.12 -15.61
N PRO A 105 31.77 -12.40 -15.60
CA PRO A 105 30.39 -12.80 -15.35
C PRO A 105 30.11 -12.76 -13.83
N ILE A 106 29.26 -11.81 -13.41
CA ILE A 106 28.82 -11.63 -12.04
C ILE A 106 27.45 -12.29 -11.88
N PRO A 107 27.30 -13.36 -11.07
CA PRO A 107 26.00 -13.96 -10.79
C PRO A 107 25.16 -13.01 -9.95
N VAL A 108 23.90 -12.83 -10.33
CA VAL A 108 22.94 -11.96 -9.65
C VAL A 108 21.64 -12.72 -9.44
N LYS A 109 21.08 -12.57 -8.26
CA LYS A 109 19.77 -13.11 -7.93
C LYS A 109 18.73 -12.01 -8.04
N VAL A 110 17.73 -12.23 -8.86
CA VAL A 110 16.65 -11.27 -9.11
C VAL A 110 15.39 -11.78 -8.44
N PRO A 111 14.80 -11.04 -7.48
CA PRO A 111 13.54 -11.46 -6.87
C PRO A 111 12.44 -11.61 -7.91
N THR A 112 11.78 -12.77 -7.94
CA THR A 112 10.66 -13.05 -8.86
C THR A 112 9.44 -12.19 -8.53
N VAL A 113 9.31 -11.77 -7.27
CA VAL A 113 8.25 -10.89 -6.78
C VAL A 113 8.84 -9.56 -6.33
N ILE A 114 8.50 -8.50 -7.06
CA ILE A 114 8.84 -7.12 -6.70
C ILE A 114 7.52 -6.38 -6.42
N TRP A 115 7.43 -5.77 -5.24
CA TRP A 115 6.30 -4.92 -4.84
C TRP A 115 6.70 -3.44 -4.93
N PRO A 116 5.82 -2.55 -5.40
CA PRO A 116 6.16 -1.13 -5.59
C PRO A 116 6.67 -0.40 -4.33
N GLU A 117 6.25 -0.83 -3.14
CA GLU A 117 6.65 -0.23 -1.86
C GLU A 117 7.83 -0.95 -1.19
N VAL A 118 8.32 -2.05 -1.78
CA VAL A 118 9.50 -2.79 -1.31
C VAL A 118 10.65 -2.41 -2.21
N VAL A 119 11.44 -1.44 -1.76
CA VAL A 119 12.60 -0.93 -2.51
C VAL A 119 13.86 -1.30 -1.75
N GLY A 120 14.75 -2.04 -2.41
CA GLY A 120 16.01 -2.50 -1.83
C GLY A 120 15.87 -3.62 -0.80
N ASP A 121 16.99 -3.98 -0.21
CA ASP A 121 17.10 -5.00 0.83
C ASP A 121 17.00 -4.34 2.20
N PHE A 122 16.08 -4.83 3.03
CA PHE A 122 15.90 -4.37 4.40
C PHE A 122 15.24 -5.47 5.24
N SER A 123 15.40 -5.35 6.56
CA SER A 123 14.82 -6.29 7.53
C SER A 123 13.75 -5.60 8.37
N LEU A 124 12.52 -6.10 8.30
CA LEU A 124 11.45 -5.65 9.20
C LEU A 124 11.72 -6.11 10.63
N ILE A 125 12.29 -7.31 10.80
CA ILE A 125 12.66 -7.85 12.12
C ILE A 125 13.65 -6.91 12.81
N LYS A 126 14.71 -6.50 12.11
CA LYS A 126 15.70 -5.55 12.62
C LYS A 126 15.04 -4.24 13.08
N LEU A 127 14.21 -3.64 12.22
CA LEU A 127 13.50 -2.40 12.53
C LEU A 127 12.61 -2.55 13.78
N ILE A 128 11.82 -3.62 13.85
CA ILE A 128 10.92 -3.90 14.98
C ILE A 128 11.74 -4.08 16.25
N GLN A 129 12.77 -4.91 16.24
CA GLN A 129 13.62 -5.14 17.41
C GLN A 129 14.31 -3.87 17.90
N THR A 130 14.79 -3.01 16.99
CA THR A 130 15.45 -1.74 17.32
C THR A 130 14.55 -0.84 18.18
N PHE A 131 13.26 -0.71 17.84
CA PHE A 131 12.34 0.17 18.57
C PHE A 131 11.51 -0.52 19.65
N SER A 132 11.35 -1.85 19.60
CA SER A 132 10.65 -2.61 20.64
C SER A 132 11.51 -2.78 21.91
N GLY A 133 12.78 -3.15 21.77
CA GLY A 133 13.64 -3.53 22.90
C GLY A 133 13.69 -2.49 24.03
N PRO A 134 14.11 -1.23 23.75
CA PRO A 134 14.20 -0.20 24.78
C PRO A 134 12.86 0.12 25.45
N HIS A 135 11.75 0.06 24.69
CA HIS A 135 10.42 0.35 25.22
C HIS A 135 9.91 -0.77 26.13
N SER A 136 10.25 -2.03 25.84
CA SER A 136 9.95 -3.17 26.72
C SER A 136 10.79 -3.15 28.00
N THR A 137 12.07 -2.80 27.94
CA THR A 137 12.95 -2.79 29.12
C THR A 137 12.72 -1.57 30.02
N SER A 138 12.45 -0.40 29.44
CA SER A 138 12.23 0.84 30.17
C SER A 138 11.13 1.63 29.46
N PRO A 139 9.84 1.38 29.78
CA PRO A 139 8.73 2.05 29.14
C PRO A 139 8.70 3.53 29.51
N GLN A 140 8.58 4.40 28.51
CA GLN A 140 8.43 5.84 28.68
C GLN A 140 7.10 6.28 28.06
N PRO A 141 6.30 7.10 28.76
CA PRO A 141 5.04 7.58 28.23
C PRO A 141 5.27 8.58 27.10
N PHE A 142 4.49 8.43 26.03
CA PHE A 142 4.43 9.36 24.91
C PHE A 142 3.45 10.51 25.19
N PRO A 143 3.71 11.72 24.66
CA PRO A 143 2.70 12.78 24.59
C PRO A 143 1.45 12.27 23.87
N ILE A 144 0.28 12.54 24.43
CA ILE A 144 -0.99 12.07 23.88
C ILE A 144 -1.30 12.85 22.61
N HIS A 145 -1.46 12.14 21.50
CA HIS A 145 -1.89 12.69 20.22
C HIS A 145 -2.91 11.76 19.54
N PRO A 146 -4.11 12.23 19.17
CA PRO A 146 -5.20 11.36 18.68
C PRO A 146 -4.81 10.47 17.50
N HIS A 147 -4.00 10.95 16.55
CA HIS A 147 -3.54 10.13 15.43
C HIS A 147 -2.45 9.12 15.79
N LEU A 148 -1.61 9.40 16.79
CA LEU A 148 -0.35 8.67 17.00
C LEU A 148 -0.45 7.64 18.13
N THR A 149 -1.05 8.04 19.26
CA THR A 149 -1.11 7.25 20.49
C THR A 149 -2.50 6.62 20.68
N THR A 150 -2.89 5.73 19.77
CA THR A 150 -4.23 5.11 19.74
C THR A 150 -4.54 4.23 20.96
N SER A 151 -3.52 3.64 21.59
CA SER A 151 -3.65 2.85 22.82
C SER A 151 -3.25 3.64 24.07
N GLY A 152 -3.21 4.98 23.98
CA GLY A 152 -2.79 5.87 25.07
C GLY A 152 -1.28 6.08 25.18
N PRO A 153 -0.77 6.59 26.31
CA PRO A 153 0.62 7.02 26.47
C PRO A 153 1.66 5.91 26.28
N TYR A 154 1.28 4.64 26.42
CA TYR A 154 2.17 3.48 26.26
C TYR A 154 1.92 2.72 24.95
N THR A 155 1.37 3.40 23.94
CA THR A 155 1.21 2.82 22.60
C THR A 155 2.57 2.30 22.10
N HIS A 156 2.59 1.08 21.55
CA HIS A 156 3.83 0.46 21.11
C HIS A 156 4.54 1.32 20.02
N PRO A 157 5.87 1.52 20.07
CA PRO A 157 6.60 2.43 19.17
C PRO A 157 6.37 2.15 17.68
N ILE A 158 6.34 0.88 17.28
CA ILE A 158 6.07 0.47 15.89
C ILE A 158 4.66 0.88 15.42
N ILE A 159 3.67 0.88 16.32
CA ILE A 159 2.32 1.35 16.02
C ILE A 159 2.32 2.87 15.85
N ILE A 160 3.05 3.61 16.67
CA ILE A 160 3.24 5.07 16.51
C ILE A 160 3.87 5.38 15.15
N LEU A 161 4.91 4.65 14.76
CA LEU A 161 5.56 4.81 13.46
C LEU A 161 4.58 4.60 12.30
N VAL A 162 3.83 3.49 12.31
CA VAL A 162 2.84 3.22 11.26
C VAL A 162 1.74 4.27 11.25
N ASN A 163 1.23 4.68 12.41
CA ASN A 163 0.22 5.74 12.53
C ASN A 163 0.71 7.08 11.97
N ALA A 164 1.94 7.46 12.27
CA ALA A 164 2.56 8.67 11.74
C ALA A 164 2.62 8.64 10.21
N MET A 165 3.02 7.49 9.65
CA MET A 165 3.09 7.31 8.19
C MET A 165 1.71 7.29 7.53
N LEU A 166 0.72 6.60 8.13
CA LEU A 166 -0.65 6.55 7.64
C LEU A 166 -1.31 7.94 7.63
N THR A 167 -1.01 8.77 8.62
CA THR A 167 -1.56 10.13 8.74
C THR A 167 -0.68 11.22 8.12
N GLN A 168 0.28 10.84 7.26
CA GLN A 168 1.22 11.75 6.58
C GLN A 168 1.92 12.75 7.49
N LYS A 169 2.35 12.30 8.68
CA LYS A 169 3.22 13.08 9.56
C LYS A 169 4.66 13.08 9.03
N ARG A 170 5.45 14.07 9.43
CA ARG A 170 6.88 14.20 9.12
C ARG A 170 7.69 13.28 10.01
N VAL A 171 8.18 12.18 9.46
CA VAL A 171 8.94 11.14 10.18
C VAL A 171 10.41 11.25 9.82
N VAL A 172 11.29 11.36 10.83
CA VAL A 172 12.73 11.43 10.64
C VAL A 172 13.43 10.27 11.36
N PHE A 173 14.25 9.52 10.63
CA PHE A 173 15.15 8.50 11.18
C PHE A 173 16.54 9.11 11.40
N LEU A 174 16.95 9.23 12.66
CA LEU A 174 18.25 9.76 13.04
C LEU A 174 19.24 8.63 13.32
N GLY A 175 20.27 8.53 12.50
CA GLY A 175 21.39 7.61 12.66
C GLY A 175 22.71 8.30 12.98
N HIS A 176 22.78 9.05 14.09
CA HIS A 176 24.04 9.67 14.49
C HIS A 176 25.11 8.59 14.77
N ASN A 177 26.32 8.75 14.22
CA ASN A 177 27.39 7.75 14.25
C ASN A 177 27.01 6.37 13.67
N ARG A 178 25.99 6.31 12.81
CA ARG A 178 25.65 5.11 12.03
C ARG A 178 25.96 5.32 10.56
N PRO A 179 26.30 4.25 9.81
CA PRO A 179 26.43 4.33 8.36
C PRO A 179 25.12 4.82 7.73
N SER A 180 25.21 5.69 6.72
CA SER A 180 24.02 6.19 6.01
C SER A 180 23.19 5.08 5.37
N GLY A 181 23.83 3.97 4.98
CA GLY A 181 23.15 2.78 4.49
C GLY A 181 22.17 2.17 5.50
N GLU A 182 22.56 2.07 6.78
CA GLU A 182 21.69 1.55 7.85
C GLU A 182 20.48 2.47 8.09
N VAL A 183 20.66 3.79 7.94
CA VAL A 183 19.57 4.77 8.04
C VAL A 183 18.61 4.63 6.86
N ALA A 184 19.15 4.51 5.65
CA ALA A 184 18.36 4.31 4.44
C ALA A 184 17.55 3.01 4.50
N GLU A 185 18.15 1.91 4.95
CA GLU A 185 17.46 0.64 5.19
C GLU A 185 16.28 0.79 6.15
N ALA A 186 16.44 1.54 7.25
CA ALA A 186 15.37 1.76 8.22
C ALA A 186 14.20 2.57 7.63
N VAL A 187 14.48 3.60 6.82
CA VAL A 187 13.46 4.37 6.09
C VAL A 187 12.69 3.49 5.11
N LEU A 188 13.38 2.66 4.35
CA LEU A 188 12.77 1.75 3.36
C LEU A 188 11.98 0.63 4.05
N ALA A 189 12.49 0.10 5.16
CA ALA A 189 11.76 -0.85 6.00
C ALA A 189 10.46 -0.24 6.54
N ALA A 190 10.49 1.02 7.00
CA ALA A 190 9.30 1.72 7.47
C ALA A 190 8.26 1.90 6.35
N CYS A 191 8.69 2.23 5.13
CA CYS A 191 7.80 2.30 3.96
C CYS A 191 7.07 0.99 3.69
N ALA A 192 7.81 -0.13 3.69
CA ALA A 192 7.23 -1.45 3.49
C ALA A 192 6.32 -1.87 4.65
N LEU A 193 6.70 -1.51 5.88
CA LEU A 193 5.93 -1.74 7.10
C LEU A 193 4.56 -1.02 7.05
N ALA A 194 4.53 0.28 6.74
CA ALA A 194 3.27 1.03 6.62
C ALA A 194 2.43 0.58 5.42
N SER A 195 3.08 0.17 4.33
CA SER A 195 2.40 -0.38 3.15
C SER A 195 1.67 -1.69 3.43
N GLY A 196 2.30 -2.60 4.19
CA GLY A 196 1.86 -4.00 4.30
C GLY A 196 1.80 -4.73 2.94
N GLY A 197 2.40 -4.15 1.89
CA GLY A 197 2.27 -4.61 0.50
C GLY A 197 0.88 -4.39 -0.11
N ILE A 198 0.03 -3.57 0.51
CA ILE A 198 -1.34 -3.28 0.05
C ILE A 198 -1.48 -1.78 -0.22
N LEU A 199 -1.20 -0.96 0.79
CA LEU A 199 -1.24 0.49 0.70
C LEU A 199 -0.05 0.99 -0.13
N ARG A 200 -0.24 2.09 -0.85
CA ARG A 200 0.76 2.61 -1.80
C ARG A 200 1.03 4.10 -1.60
N GLY A 201 2.17 4.54 -2.11
CA GLY A 201 2.56 5.95 -2.18
C GLY A 201 3.55 6.37 -1.09
N PHE A 202 4.01 5.46 -0.24
CA PHE A 202 4.95 5.81 0.83
C PHE A 202 6.34 6.11 0.27
N THR A 203 6.74 5.41 -0.79
CA THR A 203 8.03 5.64 -1.47
C THR A 203 8.11 7.00 -2.16
N ARG A 204 6.98 7.66 -2.49
CA ARG A 204 6.95 8.95 -3.21
C ARG A 204 7.41 10.14 -2.38
N HIS A 205 7.27 10.04 -1.05
CA HIS A 205 7.70 11.06 -0.09
C HIS A 205 8.76 10.50 0.87
N ALA A 206 9.40 9.39 0.49
CA ALA A 206 10.52 8.83 1.22
C ALA A 206 11.82 9.40 0.68
N PHE A 207 12.66 9.90 1.57
CA PHE A 207 14.00 10.38 1.33
C PHE A 207 14.94 9.50 2.14
N PRO A 208 15.40 8.34 1.60
CA PRO A 208 16.22 7.38 2.34
C PRO A 208 17.46 8.02 2.98
N TYR A 209 17.95 9.09 2.37
CA TYR A 209 18.96 9.96 2.94
C TYR A 209 18.72 11.42 2.53
N THR A 210 18.82 12.35 3.48
CA THR A 210 18.81 13.80 3.23
C THR A 210 19.80 14.51 4.17
N ASP A 211 20.27 15.67 3.74
CA ASP A 211 21.17 16.53 4.48
C ASP A 211 20.45 17.82 4.95
N LEU A 212 21.17 18.64 5.72
CA LEU A 212 20.63 19.91 6.24
C LEU A 212 20.38 20.93 5.12
N THR A 213 21.09 20.85 3.99
CA THR A 213 20.93 21.85 2.91
C THR A 213 19.57 21.78 2.23
N LYS A 214 18.86 20.66 2.37
CA LYS A 214 17.52 20.43 1.78
C LYS A 214 16.37 20.61 2.76
N ILE A 215 16.62 21.10 3.97
CA ILE A 215 15.57 21.23 4.99
C ILE A 215 14.41 22.11 4.53
N ASP A 216 14.68 23.25 3.91
CA ASP A 216 13.64 24.18 3.44
C ASP A 216 12.77 23.57 2.34
N ASP A 217 13.35 22.73 1.48
CA ASP A 217 12.61 21.99 0.45
C ASP A 217 11.83 20.82 1.05
N LEU A 218 12.39 20.15 2.05
CA LEU A 218 11.76 19.04 2.76
C LEU A 218 10.52 19.52 3.52
N LEU A 219 10.58 20.69 4.15
CA LEU A 219 9.45 21.29 4.89
C LEU A 219 8.30 21.75 3.99
N LYS A 220 8.51 21.93 2.68
CA LYS A 220 7.42 22.16 1.70
C LYS A 220 6.59 20.90 1.47
N VAL A 221 7.10 19.73 1.86
CA VAL A 221 6.38 18.46 1.81
C VAL A 221 5.57 18.31 3.11
N PRO A 222 4.23 18.26 3.08
CA PRO A 222 3.37 18.23 4.25
C PRO A 222 3.60 16.97 5.10
N GLY A 223 3.96 15.85 4.46
CA GLY A 223 4.34 14.60 5.12
C GLY A 223 5.44 13.91 4.34
N PHE A 224 6.51 13.53 5.04
CA PHE A 224 7.68 12.86 4.45
C PHE A 224 8.27 11.86 5.42
N ILE A 225 9.09 10.94 4.89
CA ILE A 225 9.86 9.98 5.67
C ILE A 225 11.32 10.18 5.28
N ALA A 226 12.15 10.68 6.19
CA ALA A 226 13.53 11.04 5.87
C ALA A 226 14.55 10.33 6.75
N GLY A 227 15.69 9.95 6.16
CA GLY A 227 16.86 9.43 6.88
C GLY A 227 17.94 10.50 7.01
N VAL A 228 18.44 10.73 8.21
CA VAL A 228 19.46 11.75 8.51
C VAL A 228 20.53 11.20 9.45
N THR A 229 21.76 11.69 9.31
CA THR A 229 22.87 11.35 10.23
C THR A 229 23.30 12.52 11.11
N ASN A 230 22.83 13.73 10.80
CA ASN A 230 23.18 14.93 11.53
C ASN A 230 22.35 15.04 12.84
N PRO A 231 22.99 15.11 14.02
CA PRO A 231 22.27 15.16 15.30
C PRO A 231 21.47 16.45 15.50
N THR A 232 21.72 17.50 14.72
CA THR A 232 20.99 18.78 14.77
C THR A 232 19.49 18.58 14.66
N PHE A 233 19.03 17.60 13.87
CA PHE A 233 17.60 17.27 13.76
C PHE A 233 16.95 16.96 15.12
N ALA A 234 17.65 16.38 16.08
CA ALA A 234 17.08 16.09 17.41
C ALA A 234 16.76 17.35 18.23
N ASN A 235 17.44 18.47 17.93
CA ASN A 235 17.30 19.73 18.66
C ASN A 235 16.25 20.67 18.04
N HIS A 236 15.75 20.35 16.84
CA HIS A 236 14.78 21.14 16.09
C HIS A 236 13.45 20.37 15.94
N PRO A 237 12.62 20.31 17.00
CA PRO A 237 11.33 19.62 16.96
C PRO A 237 10.33 20.22 15.96
N GLU A 238 10.57 21.43 15.45
CA GLU A 238 9.78 22.06 14.40
C GLU A 238 9.95 21.39 13.01
N TRP A 239 11.01 20.60 12.82
CA TRP A 239 11.31 19.97 11.53
C TRP A 239 10.63 18.62 11.31
N TRP A 240 10.11 18.00 12.37
CA TRP A 240 9.54 16.66 12.33
C TRP A 240 8.42 16.54 13.35
N ASP A 241 7.49 15.61 13.11
CA ASP A 241 6.43 15.27 14.04
C ASP A 241 6.80 14.03 14.87
N VAL A 242 7.52 13.09 14.24
CA VAL A 242 8.04 11.88 14.89
C VAL A 242 9.52 11.68 14.57
N LEU A 243 10.34 11.54 15.60
CA LEU A 243 11.78 11.24 15.49
C LEU A 243 12.05 9.80 15.93
N CYS A 244 12.62 9.02 15.03
CA CYS A 244 13.08 7.65 15.26
C CYS A 244 14.60 7.65 15.42
N ASP A 245 15.07 7.59 16.67
CA ASP A 245 16.49 7.57 17.01
C ASP A 245 17.02 6.13 16.95
N LEU A 246 17.80 5.82 15.90
CA LEU A 246 18.34 4.49 15.65
C LEU A 246 19.41 4.06 16.67
N PRO A 247 20.36 4.92 17.09
CA PRO A 247 21.33 4.56 18.13
C PRO A 247 20.70 4.18 19.47
N THR A 248 19.70 4.93 19.92
CA THR A 248 19.04 4.69 21.21
C THR A 248 17.86 3.71 21.12
N GLY A 249 17.34 3.48 19.92
CA GLY A 249 16.13 2.69 19.67
C GLY A 249 14.87 3.33 20.25
N ARG A 250 14.85 4.67 20.41
CA ARG A 250 13.72 5.41 20.96
C ARG A 250 12.99 6.18 19.88
N ILE A 251 11.66 6.21 19.98
CA ILE A 251 10.81 7.10 19.21
C ILE A 251 10.42 8.28 20.09
N LYS A 252 10.38 9.49 19.53
CA LYS A 252 9.93 10.72 20.19
C LYS A 252 8.84 11.38 19.35
N ILE A 253 7.84 11.94 20.02
CA ILE A 253 6.80 12.78 19.39
C ILE A 253 7.16 14.23 19.66
N SER A 254 7.11 15.06 18.63
CA SER A 254 7.43 16.49 18.72
C SER A 254 6.42 17.23 19.57
N SER A 255 6.88 18.25 20.30
CA SER A 255 6.00 19.21 20.99
C SER A 255 5.27 20.14 20.02
N HIS A 256 5.75 20.25 18.77
CA HIS A 256 5.17 21.07 17.71
C HIS A 256 4.27 20.27 16.76
N VAL A 257 3.95 19.01 17.10
CA VAL A 257 3.04 18.22 16.28
C VAL A 257 1.68 18.91 16.19
N GLU A 258 1.20 19.13 14.97
CA GLU A 258 -0.09 19.76 14.75
C GLU A 258 -1.22 18.88 15.30
N PRO A 259 -2.17 19.47 16.06
CA PRO A 259 -3.29 18.73 16.63
C PRO A 259 -4.16 18.12 15.52
N ALA A 260 -4.79 16.99 15.84
CA ALA A 260 -5.76 16.38 14.94
C ALA A 260 -6.96 17.33 14.71
N PRO A 261 -7.37 17.58 13.45
CA PRO A 261 -8.55 18.38 13.17
C PRO A 261 -9.82 17.67 13.66
N ILE A 262 -10.87 18.44 13.94
CA ILE A 262 -12.18 17.89 14.23
C ILE A 262 -12.81 17.41 12.92
N THR A 263 -13.18 16.14 12.86
CA THR A 263 -13.75 15.51 11.66
C THR A 263 -15.19 15.06 11.90
N GLU A 264 -15.94 14.85 10.81
CA GLU A 264 -17.34 14.40 10.87
C GLU A 264 -17.46 13.05 11.60
N GLY A 265 -16.54 12.11 11.33
CA GLY A 265 -16.52 10.84 12.05
C GLY A 265 -16.26 11.01 13.54
N LEU A 266 -15.38 11.92 13.96
CA LEU A 266 -15.16 12.21 15.38
C LEU A 266 -16.45 12.71 16.05
N LEU A 267 -17.16 13.64 15.42
CA LEU A 267 -18.42 14.17 15.92
C LEU A 267 -19.52 13.10 15.98
N TYR A 268 -19.62 12.27 14.95
CA TYR A 268 -20.59 11.17 14.88
C TYR A 268 -20.44 10.22 16.07
N PHE A 269 -19.23 9.72 16.33
CA PHE A 269 -18.96 8.80 17.44
C PHE A 269 -19.05 9.49 18.81
N GLN A 270 -18.70 10.79 18.92
CA GLN A 270 -18.87 11.56 20.14
C GLN A 270 -20.36 11.72 20.52
N GLN A 271 -21.22 12.00 19.55
CA GLN A 271 -22.66 12.09 19.75
C GLN A 271 -23.25 10.74 20.17
N GLN A 272 -22.86 9.65 19.50
CA GLN A 272 -23.32 8.30 19.88
C GLN A 272 -22.82 7.87 21.26
N ALA A 273 -21.60 8.21 21.64
CA ALA A 273 -21.07 7.93 22.97
C ALA A 273 -21.86 8.67 24.06
N ALA A 274 -22.25 9.92 23.80
CA ALA A 274 -23.08 10.71 24.72
C ALA A 274 -24.50 10.13 24.88
N LEU A 275 -25.08 9.58 23.81
CA LEU A 275 -26.42 8.99 23.83
C LEU A 275 -26.48 7.60 24.48
N ASN A 276 -25.44 6.78 24.29
CA ASN A 276 -25.48 5.37 24.67
C ASN A 276 -24.97 5.06 26.08
N HIS A 277 -24.56 6.07 26.88
CA HIS A 277 -23.97 5.88 28.22
C HIS A 277 -23.01 4.66 28.28
N LEU A 278 -22.20 4.49 27.22
CA LEU A 278 -21.31 3.34 27.09
C LEU A 278 -20.35 3.38 28.26
N HIS A 279 -20.54 2.45 29.20
CA HIS A 279 -19.77 2.35 30.42
C HIS A 279 -18.28 2.37 30.08
N ALA A 280 -17.57 3.40 30.56
CA ALA A 280 -16.12 3.53 30.55
C ALA A 280 -15.43 2.51 31.49
N SER A 281 -16.04 1.35 31.72
CA SER A 281 -15.55 0.32 32.64
C SER A 281 -14.91 -0.82 31.87
N ASN A 282 -13.79 -0.53 31.21
CA ASN A 282 -12.75 -1.51 30.90
C ASN A 282 -11.49 -0.75 30.50
N LEU A 283 -10.80 -0.20 31.50
CA LEU A 283 -9.49 0.46 31.39
C LEU A 283 -8.39 -0.48 30.85
N ASN A 284 -8.67 -1.79 30.74
CA ASN A 284 -7.81 -2.81 30.13
C ASN A 284 -8.27 -3.28 28.73
N SER A 285 -9.20 -2.56 28.08
CA SER A 285 -9.58 -2.92 26.71
C SER A 285 -8.53 -2.42 25.71
N ASP A 286 -8.04 -3.32 24.86
CA ASP A 286 -7.30 -3.00 23.62
C ASP A 286 -8.29 -3.06 22.46
N PRO A 287 -9.14 -2.04 22.27
CA PRO A 287 -10.23 -2.08 21.28
C PRO A 287 -9.72 -2.17 19.85
N THR A 288 -8.50 -1.68 19.58
CA THR A 288 -7.83 -1.77 18.28
C THR A 288 -7.16 -3.13 18.05
N GLY A 289 -6.83 -3.85 19.13
CA GLY A 289 -6.04 -5.09 19.09
C GLY A 289 -4.56 -4.86 18.78
N ASP A 290 -4.06 -3.64 18.97
CA ASP A 290 -2.69 -3.25 18.60
C ASP A 290 -1.65 -3.90 19.52
N ASN A 291 -1.94 -3.99 20.82
CA ASN A 291 -1.02 -4.56 21.81
C ASN A 291 -0.93 -6.08 21.62
N LEU A 292 -2.07 -6.76 21.51
CA LEU A 292 -2.11 -8.21 21.27
C LEU A 292 -1.40 -8.58 19.96
N PHE A 293 -1.56 -7.76 18.94
CA PHE A 293 -0.87 -7.96 17.67
C PHE A 293 0.64 -7.79 17.79
N MET A 294 1.11 -6.75 18.49
CA MET A 294 2.55 -6.56 18.70
C MET A 294 3.16 -7.68 19.55
N GLU A 295 2.45 -8.20 20.54
CA GLU A 295 2.89 -9.36 21.33
C GLU A 295 3.07 -10.62 20.47
N ASP A 296 2.13 -10.89 19.55
CA ASP A 296 2.23 -12.02 18.62
C ASP A 296 3.39 -11.86 17.63
N VAL A 297 3.64 -10.64 17.15
CA VAL A 297 4.82 -10.32 16.31
C VAL A 297 6.12 -10.53 17.08
N GLN A 298 6.22 -10.00 18.31
CA GLN A 298 7.41 -10.21 19.14
C GLN A 298 7.64 -11.68 19.46
N ARG A 299 6.57 -12.44 19.79
CA ARG A 299 6.65 -13.89 20.01
C ARG A 299 7.17 -14.63 18.78
N SER A 300 6.71 -14.24 17.59
CA SER A 300 7.15 -14.82 16.33
C SER A 300 8.64 -14.56 16.06
N ILE A 301 9.11 -13.36 16.39
CA ILE A 301 10.54 -13.01 16.30
C ILE A 301 11.37 -13.83 17.30
N THR A 302 10.92 -13.95 18.55
CA THR A 302 11.58 -14.77 19.58
C THR A 302 11.66 -16.25 19.17
N ASN A 303 10.61 -16.76 18.53
CA ASN A 303 10.55 -18.11 17.98
C ASN A 303 11.31 -18.28 16.66
N ARG A 304 12.07 -17.27 16.21
CA ARG A 304 12.91 -17.28 15.00
C ARG A 304 12.14 -17.55 13.71
N HIS A 305 10.89 -17.10 13.61
CA HIS A 305 10.19 -17.08 12.34
C HIS A 305 10.90 -16.12 11.36
N GLY A 306 10.97 -16.52 10.08
CA GLY A 306 11.64 -15.73 9.04
C GLY A 306 10.91 -14.43 8.66
N GLU A 307 11.58 -13.56 7.92
CA GLU A 307 11.05 -12.26 7.44
C GLU A 307 9.70 -12.38 6.73
N ASN A 308 9.51 -13.39 5.89
CA ASN A 308 8.24 -13.61 5.17
C ASN A 308 7.07 -13.81 6.11
N ALA A 309 7.25 -14.52 7.23
CA ALA A 309 6.20 -14.74 8.21
C ALA A 309 5.82 -13.43 8.93
N ILE A 310 6.81 -12.60 9.27
CA ILE A 310 6.58 -11.29 9.89
C ILE A 310 5.89 -10.35 8.91
N ARG A 311 6.34 -10.31 7.64
CA ARG A 311 5.69 -9.56 6.55
C ARG A 311 4.23 -10.00 6.35
N ALA A 312 3.94 -11.29 6.40
CA ALA A 312 2.58 -11.82 6.27
C ALA A 312 1.68 -11.37 7.43
N LYS A 313 2.16 -11.43 8.69
CA LYS A 313 1.43 -10.90 9.87
C LYS A 313 1.15 -9.41 9.72
N TRP A 314 2.15 -8.65 9.28
CA TRP A 314 2.02 -7.22 9.10
C TRP A 314 1.06 -6.83 7.97
N ARG A 315 1.09 -7.57 6.87
CA ARG A 315 0.11 -7.47 5.79
C ARG A 315 -1.31 -7.74 6.29
N ALA A 316 -1.51 -8.78 7.11
CA ALA A 316 -2.82 -9.11 7.66
C ALA A 316 -3.36 -7.98 8.55
N TYR A 317 -2.49 -7.34 9.34
CA TYR A 317 -2.85 -6.17 10.15
C TYR A 317 -3.26 -4.96 9.30
N ILE A 318 -2.49 -4.61 8.27
CA ILE A 318 -2.85 -3.52 7.35
C ILE A 318 -4.15 -3.84 6.58
N LEU A 319 -4.36 -5.11 6.22
CA LEU A 319 -5.62 -5.54 5.60
C LEU A 319 -6.79 -5.42 6.56
N LYS A 320 -6.62 -5.78 7.84
CA LYS A 320 -7.62 -5.57 8.89
C LYS A 320 -7.95 -4.08 8.98
N PHE A 321 -6.94 -3.21 9.09
CA PHE A 321 -7.12 -1.76 9.13
C PHE A 321 -7.94 -1.25 7.93
N ALA A 322 -7.63 -1.66 6.70
CA ALA A 322 -8.39 -1.27 5.51
C ALA A 322 -9.86 -1.74 5.55
N ARG A 323 -10.12 -2.95 6.07
CA ARG A 323 -11.49 -3.48 6.24
C ARG A 323 -12.26 -2.73 7.32
N VAL A 324 -11.62 -2.41 8.44
CA VAL A 324 -12.22 -1.61 9.52
C VAL A 324 -12.51 -0.19 9.01
N ALA A 325 -11.60 0.41 8.24
CA ALA A 325 -11.82 1.70 7.59
C ALA A 325 -12.99 1.67 6.60
N SER A 326 -13.19 0.58 5.85
CA SER A 326 -14.37 0.43 4.99
C SER A 326 -15.66 0.45 5.78
N ALA A 327 -15.73 -0.33 6.86
CA ALA A 327 -16.91 -0.36 7.72
C ALA A 327 -17.16 0.99 8.42
N PHE A 328 -16.09 1.69 8.81
CA PHE A 328 -16.17 3.06 9.31
C PHE A 328 -16.78 4.00 8.27
N GLU A 329 -16.30 3.95 7.03
CA GLU A 329 -16.81 4.80 5.94
C GLU A 329 -18.30 4.54 5.66
N GLU A 330 -18.71 3.27 5.63
CA GLU A 330 -20.12 2.90 5.51
C GLU A 330 -20.96 3.40 6.69
N THR A 331 -20.43 3.34 7.91
CA THR A 331 -21.16 3.73 9.12
C THR A 331 -21.33 5.24 9.23
N VAL A 332 -20.29 6.02 8.90
CA VAL A 332 -20.27 7.49 9.07
C VAL A 332 -20.76 8.22 7.82
N TYR A 333 -20.36 7.74 6.64
CA TYR A 333 -20.59 8.42 5.36
C TYR A 333 -21.59 7.69 4.45
N GLY A 334 -22.11 6.53 4.88
CA GLY A 334 -23.13 5.76 4.17
C GLY A 334 -22.61 4.88 3.02
N ALA A 335 -21.35 5.00 2.62
CA ALA A 335 -20.73 4.19 1.58
C ALA A 335 -19.21 4.14 1.72
N SER A 336 -18.60 3.03 1.29
CA SER A 336 -17.15 2.85 1.21
C SER A 336 -16.69 2.49 -0.19
N ASN A 337 -15.56 3.05 -0.59
CA ASN A 337 -14.88 2.75 -1.85
C ASN A 337 -13.61 1.89 -1.64
N LEU A 338 -13.32 1.49 -0.41
CA LEU A 338 -12.17 0.65 -0.04
C LEU A 338 -12.36 -0.84 -0.39
N TYR A 339 -13.47 -1.15 -1.07
CA TYR A 339 -13.87 -2.49 -1.48
C TYR A 339 -12.84 -3.16 -2.43
N ILE A 340 -12.39 -4.36 -2.06
CA ILE A 340 -11.60 -5.25 -2.91
C ILE A 340 -12.58 -6.15 -3.66
N ILE A 341 -13.05 -5.66 -4.80
CA ILE A 341 -13.74 -6.45 -5.83
C ILE A 341 -12.88 -7.63 -6.29
N GLY A 342 -13.49 -8.81 -6.41
CA GLY A 342 -12.88 -9.97 -7.08
C GLY A 342 -12.71 -9.75 -8.59
N PRO A 343 -11.83 -10.48 -9.28
CA PRO A 343 -11.75 -10.41 -10.73
C PRO A 343 -13.14 -10.77 -11.33
N ASN A 344 -13.74 -9.83 -12.08
CA ASN A 344 -15.09 -9.86 -12.72
C ASN A 344 -16.28 -9.22 -11.97
N GLU A 345 -16.06 -8.46 -10.91
CA GLU A 345 -17.12 -7.67 -10.26
C GLU A 345 -17.06 -6.21 -10.75
N GLU A 346 -18.18 -5.64 -11.20
CA GLU A 346 -18.28 -4.21 -11.55
C GLU A 346 -18.92 -3.41 -10.43
N LEU A 347 -18.47 -2.17 -10.25
CA LEU A 347 -19.05 -1.23 -9.30
C LEU A 347 -20.38 -0.73 -9.85
N SER A 348 -21.48 -1.37 -9.46
CA SER A 348 -22.80 -0.82 -9.77
C SER A 348 -23.06 0.42 -8.90
N PRO A 349 -23.52 1.55 -9.47
CA PRO A 349 -23.78 2.80 -8.75
C PRO A 349 -24.96 2.73 -7.76
N GLU A 350 -25.70 1.61 -7.73
CA GLU A 350 -26.80 1.35 -6.79
C GLU A 350 -26.36 0.39 -5.66
N SER A 351 -25.42 0.82 -4.83
CA SER A 351 -25.09 0.24 -3.50
C SER A 351 -24.66 -1.25 -3.38
N PRO A 352 -23.92 -1.61 -2.31
CA PRO A 352 -23.08 -2.83 -2.22
C PRO A 352 -23.81 -4.14 -1.86
N SER A 353 -25.13 -4.20 -2.05
CA SER A 353 -25.97 -5.33 -1.58
C SER A 353 -27.21 -5.57 -2.47
N GLY A 354 -27.21 -5.09 -3.72
CA GLY A 354 -28.42 -5.05 -4.56
C GLY A 354 -29.06 -6.40 -4.90
N VAL A 355 -28.35 -7.52 -4.71
CA VAL A 355 -28.96 -8.86 -4.73
C VAL A 355 -29.08 -9.32 -3.28
N GLN A 356 -30.31 -9.36 -2.76
CA GLN A 356 -30.57 -10.03 -1.47
C GLN A 356 -29.97 -11.43 -1.54
N ALA A 357 -29.02 -11.72 -0.65
CA ALA A 357 -28.51 -13.07 -0.45
C ALA A 357 -29.70 -13.97 -0.12
N ASP A 358 -29.96 -14.99 -0.94
CA ASP A 358 -30.88 -16.05 -0.61
C ASP A 358 -30.29 -16.84 0.56
N PRO A 359 -30.92 -16.84 1.76
CA PRO A 359 -30.43 -17.57 2.92
C PRO A 359 -30.33 -19.08 2.68
N LEU A 360 -30.98 -19.61 1.65
CA LEU A 360 -30.97 -21.01 1.26
C LEU A 360 -29.88 -21.35 0.24
N ASP A 361 -29.27 -20.35 -0.41
CA ASP A 361 -28.17 -20.53 -1.35
C ASP A 361 -26.87 -19.90 -0.80
N PRO A 362 -25.96 -20.71 -0.23
CA PRO A 362 -24.70 -20.22 0.33
C PRO A 362 -23.78 -19.56 -0.71
N THR A 363 -24.04 -19.69 -2.01
CA THR A 363 -23.30 -18.97 -3.06
C THR A 363 -23.72 -17.52 -3.21
N THR A 364 -24.89 -17.16 -2.65
CA THR A 364 -25.44 -15.78 -2.66
C THR A 364 -25.14 -15.02 -1.36
N LEU A 365 -24.70 -15.71 -0.30
CA LEU A 365 -24.23 -15.15 0.98
C LEU A 365 -22.94 -14.33 0.75
N ARG A 366 -23.12 -13.10 0.27
CA ARG A 366 -22.04 -12.14 0.03
C ARG A 366 -21.74 -11.35 1.31
N GLY A 367 -21.01 -11.95 2.23
CA GLY A 367 -20.40 -11.24 3.36
C GLY A 367 -19.02 -10.70 2.97
N HIS A 368 -18.85 -9.39 2.95
CA HIS A 368 -17.54 -8.75 2.80
C HIS A 368 -17.28 -7.86 4.03
N GLY A 369 -16.02 -7.78 4.47
CA GLY A 369 -15.62 -6.93 5.60
C GLY A 369 -14.95 -7.68 6.75
N HIS A 370 -14.62 -6.93 7.80
CA HIS A 370 -14.19 -7.50 9.07
C HIS A 370 -15.43 -8.00 9.83
N VAL A 371 -15.33 -9.15 10.48
CA VAL A 371 -16.44 -9.73 11.25
C VAL A 371 -16.15 -9.49 12.72
N TRP A 372 -17.07 -8.80 13.38
CA TRP A 372 -17.05 -8.60 14.82
C TRP A 372 -17.92 -9.65 15.52
N PRO A 373 -17.60 -10.03 16.76
CA PRO A 373 -18.44 -10.94 17.54
C PRO A 373 -19.82 -10.35 17.86
N ASP A 374 -19.90 -9.03 18.00
CA ASP A 374 -21.12 -8.29 18.34
C ASP A 374 -21.01 -6.81 17.92
N GLU A 375 -22.15 -6.11 17.84
CA GLU A 375 -22.21 -4.71 17.40
C GLU A 375 -21.53 -3.75 18.39
N ILE A 376 -21.48 -4.09 19.69
CA ILE A 376 -20.81 -3.25 20.70
C ILE A 376 -19.30 -3.30 20.49
N SER A 377 -18.75 -4.47 20.20
CA SER A 377 -17.33 -4.67 19.86
C SER A 377 -16.96 -3.92 18.58
N LYS A 378 -17.82 -3.97 17.55
CA LYS A 378 -17.67 -3.17 16.32
C LYS A 378 -17.61 -1.68 16.65
N GLN A 379 -18.62 -1.17 17.36
CA GLN A 379 -18.71 0.23 17.73
C GLN A 379 -17.48 0.71 18.51
N ARG A 380 -16.98 -0.11 19.44
CA ARG A 380 -15.81 0.20 20.26
C ARG A 380 -14.53 0.28 19.42
N GLU A 381 -14.32 -0.66 18.50
CA GLU A 381 -13.14 -0.64 17.61
C GLU A 381 -13.19 0.53 16.62
N LEU A 382 -14.36 0.81 16.04
CA LEU A 382 -14.55 1.95 15.14
C LEU A 382 -14.26 3.26 15.88
N MET A 383 -14.83 3.45 17.08
CA MET A 383 -14.61 4.62 17.93
C MET A 383 -13.13 4.79 18.32
N ALA A 384 -12.42 3.70 18.60
CA ALA A 384 -10.98 3.76 18.92
C ALA A 384 -10.11 4.07 17.71
N SER A 385 -10.57 3.75 16.50
CA SER A 385 -9.82 3.91 15.25
C SER A 385 -10.11 5.22 14.50
N VAL A 386 -11.13 5.99 14.92
CA VAL A 386 -11.63 7.20 14.20
C VAL A 386 -10.50 8.13 13.80
N SER A 387 -9.71 8.58 14.77
CA SER A 387 -8.63 9.55 14.56
C SER A 387 -7.59 9.05 13.55
N ARG A 388 -7.27 7.75 13.58
CA ARG A 388 -6.33 7.12 12.63
C ARG A 388 -6.93 7.04 11.23
N ILE A 389 -8.19 6.59 11.13
CA ILE A 389 -8.87 6.40 9.84
C ILE A 389 -9.10 7.75 9.17
N GLU A 390 -9.58 8.75 9.90
CA GLU A 390 -9.81 10.09 9.37
C GLU A 390 -8.51 10.78 8.95
N GLY A 391 -7.47 10.67 9.79
CA GLY A 391 -6.14 11.17 9.42
C GLY A 391 -5.62 10.50 8.14
N TRP A 392 -5.80 9.19 7.99
CA TRP A 392 -5.41 8.47 6.77
C TRP A 392 -6.26 8.88 5.55
N ARG A 393 -7.56 9.10 5.74
CA ARG A 393 -8.47 9.56 4.69
C ARG A 393 -8.00 10.89 4.12
N THR A 394 -7.67 11.88 4.96
CA THR A 394 -7.28 13.26 4.53
C THR A 394 -5.97 13.40 3.75
N THR A 395 -5.17 12.33 3.60
CA THR A 395 -3.86 12.35 2.94
C THR A 395 -3.94 12.67 1.44
N ARG A 396 -2.83 13.15 0.81
CA ARG A 396 -2.69 13.63 -0.59
C ARG A 396 -3.40 12.84 -1.72
N SER A 397 -3.86 11.63 -1.45
CA SER A 397 -4.98 10.98 -2.15
C SER A 397 -6.26 11.86 -2.27
N MET A 398 -6.39 12.94 -1.48
CA MET A 398 -7.60 13.73 -1.22
C MET A 398 -7.65 15.15 -1.79
N GLY A 399 -6.86 15.54 -2.79
CA GLY A 399 -7.22 16.77 -3.55
C GLY A 399 -8.67 16.71 -4.08
N LEU A 400 -9.15 15.48 -4.32
CA LEU A 400 -10.52 15.12 -4.72
C LEU A 400 -11.58 15.23 -3.60
N PHE A 401 -11.20 15.48 -2.36
CA PHE A 401 -12.10 15.55 -1.21
C PHE A 401 -11.89 16.82 -0.39
N HIS A 402 -11.13 17.78 -0.92
CA HIS A 402 -10.97 19.09 -0.34
C HIS A 402 -12.34 19.77 -0.12
N PRO A 403 -12.58 20.50 0.99
CA PRO A 403 -13.90 21.11 1.27
C PRO A 403 -14.36 22.10 0.20
N ASP A 404 -13.41 22.86 -0.38
CA ASP A 404 -13.67 23.73 -1.53
C ASP A 404 -13.84 22.93 -2.82
N GLN A 405 -15.00 23.10 -3.46
CA GLN A 405 -15.37 22.47 -4.72
C GLN A 405 -14.39 22.81 -5.86
N THR A 406 -13.90 24.05 -5.91
CA THR A 406 -12.98 24.53 -6.95
C THR A 406 -11.68 23.72 -6.93
N VAL A 407 -11.20 23.38 -5.73
CA VAL A 407 -9.98 22.59 -5.53
C VAL A 407 -10.20 21.14 -5.94
N ARG A 408 -11.39 20.58 -5.69
CA ARG A 408 -11.74 19.22 -6.13
C ARG A 408 -11.77 19.13 -7.65
N GLU A 409 -12.41 20.08 -8.32
CA GLU A 409 -12.50 20.14 -9.78
C GLU A 409 -11.13 20.35 -10.44
N ALA A 410 -10.32 21.28 -9.90
CA ALA A 410 -8.95 21.49 -10.37
C ALA A 410 -8.07 20.23 -10.20
N THR A 411 -8.28 19.47 -9.12
CA THR A 411 -7.59 18.19 -8.91
C THR A 411 -8.02 17.14 -9.94
N VAL A 412 -9.31 17.07 -10.28
CA VAL A 412 -9.80 16.19 -11.36
C VAL A 412 -9.13 16.57 -12.68
N ASP A 413 -9.09 17.84 -13.04
CA ASP A 413 -8.49 18.30 -14.30
C ASP A 413 -6.99 17.96 -14.38
N LEU A 414 -6.27 18.16 -13.27
CA LEU A 414 -4.86 17.79 -13.17
C LEU A 414 -4.67 16.28 -13.34
N LEU A 415 -5.46 15.46 -12.63
CA LEU A 415 -5.36 14.00 -12.69
C LEU A 415 -5.74 13.45 -14.07
N GLU A 416 -6.72 14.05 -14.75
CA GLU A 416 -7.11 13.68 -16.10
C GLU A 416 -6.01 14.00 -17.12
N ARG A 417 -5.30 15.12 -16.97
CA ARG A 417 -4.14 15.45 -17.80
C ARG A 417 -2.98 14.49 -17.55
N ILE A 418 -2.71 14.16 -16.29
CA ILE A 418 -1.67 13.20 -15.91
C ILE A 418 -1.99 11.81 -16.45
N SER A 419 -3.25 11.35 -16.38
CA SER A 419 -3.62 10.02 -16.88
C SER A 419 -3.50 9.86 -18.40
N LYS A 420 -3.65 10.95 -19.16
CA LYS A 420 -3.52 10.96 -20.63
C LYS A 420 -2.06 11.03 -21.08
N HIS A 421 -1.15 11.55 -20.26
CA HIS A 421 0.26 11.68 -20.61
C HIS A 421 1.01 10.34 -20.47
N PRO A 422 1.84 9.90 -21.43
CA PRO A 422 2.55 8.62 -21.38
C PRO A 422 3.40 8.42 -20.11
N ALA A 423 4.14 9.45 -19.67
CA ALA A 423 4.89 9.40 -18.41
C ALA A 423 3.98 9.44 -17.16
N GLY A 424 2.80 10.07 -17.26
CA GLY A 424 1.84 10.20 -16.17
C GLY A 424 0.94 8.97 -16.00
N GLN A 425 0.85 8.09 -17.01
CA GLN A 425 0.16 6.81 -16.89
C GLN A 425 0.78 5.91 -15.81
N HIS A 426 2.11 5.95 -15.63
CA HIS A 426 2.75 5.24 -14.53
C HIS A 426 2.27 5.75 -13.17
N PHE A 427 2.19 7.07 -13.01
CA PHE A 427 1.64 7.70 -11.82
C PHE A 427 0.17 7.32 -11.60
N TRP A 428 -0.65 7.39 -12.65
CA TRP A 428 -2.08 7.03 -12.62
C TRP A 428 -2.28 5.57 -12.26
N ASN A 429 -1.54 4.65 -12.88
CA ASN A 429 -1.63 3.22 -12.63
C ASN A 429 -1.22 2.86 -11.20
N GLN A 430 -0.34 3.65 -10.59
CA GLN A 430 0.09 3.50 -9.21
C GLN A 430 -0.85 4.16 -8.18
N LEU A 431 -1.79 5.02 -8.58
CA LEU A 431 -2.79 5.57 -7.65
C LEU A 431 -3.60 4.43 -7.02
N ASN A 432 -3.85 4.54 -5.72
CA ASN A 432 -4.71 3.61 -5.03
C ASN A 432 -6.14 3.69 -5.60
N ARG A 433 -6.90 2.62 -5.44
CA ARG A 433 -8.28 2.55 -5.95
C ARG A 433 -9.16 3.66 -5.37
N PHE A 434 -8.90 4.03 -4.11
CA PHE A 434 -9.54 5.14 -3.39
C PHE A 434 -9.47 6.47 -4.16
N ALA A 435 -8.29 6.91 -4.58
CA ALA A 435 -8.10 8.15 -5.33
C ALA A 435 -8.73 8.09 -6.73
N LYS A 436 -8.69 6.91 -7.39
CA LYS A 436 -9.33 6.75 -8.70
C LYS A 436 -10.86 6.85 -8.61
N LEU A 437 -11.45 6.27 -7.57
CA LEU A 437 -12.91 6.30 -7.37
C LEU A 437 -13.40 7.69 -7.01
N ALA A 438 -12.67 8.39 -6.14
CA ALA A 438 -12.94 9.79 -5.85
C ALA A 438 -12.84 10.66 -7.11
N PHE A 439 -11.86 10.39 -7.98
CA PHE A 439 -11.72 11.07 -9.27
C PHE A 439 -12.96 10.85 -10.14
N PHE A 440 -13.40 9.60 -10.29
CA PHE A 440 -14.58 9.30 -11.10
C PHE A 440 -15.88 9.86 -10.52
N ARG A 441 -16.00 9.95 -9.20
CA ARG A 441 -17.16 10.56 -8.52
C ARG A 441 -17.21 12.07 -8.77
N VAL A 442 -16.14 12.80 -8.43
CA VAL A 442 -16.10 14.26 -8.61
C VAL A 442 -16.22 14.63 -10.09
N LYS A 443 -15.60 13.85 -10.99
CA LYS A 443 -15.77 14.02 -12.44
C LYS A 443 -17.23 13.89 -12.86
N ARG A 444 -17.95 12.90 -12.36
CA ARG A 444 -19.37 12.69 -12.65
C ARG A 444 -20.26 13.81 -12.09
N GLU A 445 -19.99 14.26 -10.86
CA GLU A 445 -20.70 15.39 -10.24
C GLU A 445 -20.51 16.68 -11.06
N ARG A 446 -19.28 16.94 -11.54
CA ARG A 446 -18.96 18.04 -12.46
C ARG A 446 -19.70 17.91 -13.79
N ASP A 447 -19.63 16.74 -14.42
CA ASP A 447 -20.24 16.49 -15.73
C ASP A 447 -21.79 16.57 -15.66
N ALA A 448 -22.39 16.16 -14.54
CA ALA A 448 -23.82 16.33 -14.26
C ALA A 448 -24.22 17.80 -14.03
N SER A 449 -23.39 18.57 -13.33
CA SER A 449 -23.61 20.01 -13.11
C SER A 449 -23.47 20.83 -14.39
N GLN A 450 -22.78 20.30 -15.41
CA GLN A 450 -22.59 20.92 -16.73
C GLN A 450 -23.63 20.48 -17.77
N SER A 451 -24.47 19.49 -17.47
CA SER A 451 -25.56 19.08 -18.37
C SER A 451 -26.80 19.99 -18.19
N PRO A 452 -27.23 20.76 -19.20
CA PRO A 452 -28.43 21.59 -19.09
C PRO A 452 -29.67 20.69 -19.07
N ILE A 453 -30.60 21.00 -18.15
CA ILE A 453 -31.94 20.41 -18.09
C ILE A 453 -32.66 20.74 -19.42
N SER A 454 -32.66 19.81 -20.37
CA SER A 454 -33.63 19.78 -21.45
C SER A 454 -34.87 19.05 -20.94
N GLY A 455 -35.78 19.77 -20.29
CA GLY A 455 -37.11 19.25 -19.99
C GLY A 455 -37.90 19.08 -21.30
N PRO A 456 -38.63 17.97 -21.50
CA PRO A 456 -39.63 17.93 -22.55
C PRO A 456 -40.94 18.50 -22.01
N GLU A 457 -41.37 19.64 -22.56
CA GLU A 457 -42.78 20.00 -22.58
C GLU A 457 -43.55 18.89 -23.31
N MET A 458 -44.43 18.19 -22.61
CA MET A 458 -45.58 17.53 -23.22
C MET A 458 -46.80 17.62 -22.30
N GLY A 459 -47.91 18.02 -22.91
CA GLY A 459 -49.11 18.51 -22.26
C GLY A 459 -49.88 17.48 -21.46
N PHE A 460 -50.59 17.99 -20.46
CA PHE A 460 -51.61 17.29 -19.71
C PHE A 460 -52.80 16.92 -20.61
N GLY A 461 -52.99 15.62 -20.83
CA GLY A 461 -54.25 15.01 -21.22
C GLY A 461 -54.45 13.74 -20.39
N ALA A 462 -55.29 13.82 -19.35
CA ALA A 462 -55.76 12.65 -18.60
C ALA A 462 -57.15 12.21 -19.13
N PRO A 463 -57.73 11.10 -18.66
CA PRO A 463 -57.35 9.72 -18.94
C PRO A 463 -58.55 8.94 -19.51
N GLN A 464 -58.34 7.81 -20.22
CA GLN A 464 -59.47 6.89 -20.50
C GLN A 464 -59.12 5.44 -20.19
N SER A 465 -59.92 4.90 -19.26
CA SER A 465 -60.04 3.51 -18.85
C SER A 465 -61.07 2.78 -19.70
N LEU A 466 -60.78 1.50 -19.94
CA LEU A 466 -61.60 0.34 -20.34
C LEU A 466 -63.10 0.51 -20.69
N VAL A 467 -63.48 -0.11 -21.83
CA VAL A 467 -64.51 -1.16 -22.05
C VAL A 467 -65.27 -0.94 -23.39
N GLY A 468 -65.36 -1.99 -24.23
CA GLY A 468 -66.35 -2.10 -25.32
C GLY A 468 -65.74 -2.38 -26.71
N VAL A 469 -65.37 -3.62 -27.04
CA VAL A 469 -66.19 -4.62 -27.78
C VAL A 469 -66.25 -4.37 -29.29
N ALA A 470 -65.69 -5.37 -29.99
CA ALA A 470 -65.98 -5.87 -31.34
C ALA A 470 -67.08 -5.19 -32.18
N MET A 471 -66.75 -4.89 -33.44
CA MET A 471 -67.34 -5.46 -34.67
C MET A 471 -67.09 -4.54 -35.87
N GLY A 472 -66.77 -5.14 -37.02
CA GLY A 472 -67.41 -4.80 -38.30
C GLY A 472 -66.81 -3.69 -39.15
N ASP A 473 -66.14 -4.12 -40.22
CA ASP A 473 -66.31 -3.70 -41.62
C ASP A 473 -66.81 -2.28 -41.97
N GLY A 474 -66.15 -1.73 -42.99
CA GLY A 474 -66.87 -1.10 -44.09
C GLY A 474 -66.47 0.33 -44.43
N LEU A 475 -65.57 0.44 -45.42
CA LEU A 475 -65.58 1.43 -46.49
C LEU A 475 -66.72 2.48 -46.45
N ARG A 476 -66.35 3.75 -46.33
CA ARG A 476 -66.40 4.73 -47.44
C ARG A 476 -65.73 6.04 -47.06
#